data_AF-A0A917X758-F1
#
_entry.id   AF-A0A917X758-F1
#
_cell.length_a   1.000
_cell.length_b   1.000
_cell.length_c   1.000
_cell.angle_alpha   90.00
_cell.angle_beta   90.00
_cell.angle_gamma   90.00
#
_symmetry.space_group_name_H-M   'P 1'
#
loop_
_entity.id
_entity.type
_entity.pdbx_description
1 polymer ?
#
loop_
_entity_poly.entity_id
_entity_poly.type
_entity_poly.pdbx_seq_one_letter_code
_entity_poly.pdbx_strand_id
1 'polypeptide(L)'
;MGPYLRQWLSYRRFAVPAETIDLATARRLDGDWRGACAAARIQVGDLPPVVEEDLRHLVPDLLRWHLPQPGHATWDWYDEVVPVARYPDGSALLLNRRSMLSFARSVPRAMVELPRHLWDDRHTAGLRDVCGPAPVRPGAACAHVTGRGRACAEAAGIDPGSAPPDVFEQPWVWSRLLPAARALLARLRRREPVVRLGPALFLDLDGPRLLTDGPAAAARLRAAAAARLRAGEWMEPLDAELVRHRYLDPAELHPLVHEALVGPYRRPHRPSPVDAVVPVPCGPATHRLAIRAGALVALDHTVEDLGREAVLGALGGPAAGCSVALDRWRTGGEPLPDELERLHDELWQRVLYGDSAGVVRLLEAGFPPVPGRGGTTLVHALDQLDFATVLPVLLRLGLDVNARSAAGRTPLHHVLRRGLCSDALVEALLRAGADPRLRDTGGRDAYRCAGNRPHLHAVFDRFV
;
A
#
# COMPACT_ATOMS: atom_id res chain seq x y z
N MET A 1 8.19 -10.17 -13.81
CA MET A 1 8.12 -9.32 -12.61
C MET A 1 7.70 -10.18 -11.42
N GLY A 2 8.45 -10.19 -10.32
CA GLY A 2 8.10 -10.98 -9.13
C GLY A 2 6.89 -10.42 -8.37
N PRO A 3 6.24 -11.22 -7.49
CA PRO A 3 5.05 -10.80 -6.75
C PRO A 3 5.31 -9.60 -5.82
N TYR A 4 6.49 -9.51 -5.21
CA TYR A 4 6.89 -8.38 -4.38
C TYR A 4 6.94 -7.06 -5.18
N LEU A 5 7.58 -7.05 -6.35
CA LEU A 5 7.68 -5.83 -7.14
C LEU A 5 6.28 -5.37 -7.59
N ARG A 6 5.42 -6.30 -8.00
CA ARG A 6 4.00 -5.97 -8.28
C ARG A 6 3.31 -5.33 -7.08
N GLN A 7 3.44 -5.94 -5.90
CA GLN A 7 2.83 -5.41 -4.68
C GLN A 7 3.39 -4.03 -4.31
N TRP A 8 4.70 -3.84 -4.45
CA TRP A 8 5.36 -2.57 -4.16
C TRP A 8 4.91 -1.44 -5.11
N LEU A 9 4.82 -1.73 -6.42
CA LEU A 9 4.30 -0.80 -7.42
C LEU A 9 2.83 -0.46 -7.15
N SER A 10 2.02 -1.47 -6.82
CA SER A 10 0.62 -1.27 -6.41
C SER A 10 0.51 -0.37 -5.17
N TYR A 11 1.30 -0.62 -4.13
CA TYR A 11 1.26 0.19 -2.91
C TYR A 11 1.47 1.67 -3.22
N ARG A 12 2.43 2.03 -4.05
CA ARG A 12 2.68 3.44 -4.37
C ARG A 12 1.58 4.07 -5.19
N ARG A 13 1.11 3.34 -6.19
CA ARG A 13 0.02 3.80 -7.06
C ARG A 13 -1.27 4.05 -6.28
N PHE A 14 -1.56 3.24 -5.25
CA PHE A 14 -2.86 3.24 -4.58
C PHE A 14 -2.81 3.72 -3.13
N ALA A 15 -1.75 3.52 -2.37
CA ALA A 15 -1.65 4.01 -0.99
C ALA A 15 -1.26 5.50 -0.93
N VAL A 16 -0.52 6.00 -1.94
CA VAL A 16 -0.09 7.39 -2.06
C VAL A 16 -0.42 7.90 -3.47
N PRO A 17 -1.73 7.97 -3.82
CA PRO A 17 -2.15 8.40 -5.15
C PRO A 17 -1.75 9.85 -5.41
N ALA A 18 -1.68 10.25 -6.68
CA ALA A 18 -1.26 11.59 -7.08
C ALA A 18 -2.08 12.70 -6.41
N GLU A 19 -3.38 12.49 -6.18
CA GLU A 19 -4.23 13.47 -5.53
C GLU A 19 -3.91 13.63 -4.03
N THR A 20 -3.46 12.56 -3.37
CA THR A 20 -2.94 12.65 -2.00
C THR A 20 -1.66 13.47 -1.97
N ILE A 21 -0.77 13.28 -2.93
CA ILE A 21 0.46 14.06 -3.07
C ILE A 21 0.13 15.53 -3.31
N ASP A 22 -0.78 15.82 -4.25
CA ASP A 22 -1.21 17.19 -4.57
C ASP A 22 -1.82 17.88 -3.33
N LEU A 23 -2.73 17.21 -2.63
CA LEU A 23 -3.40 17.76 -1.45
C LEU A 23 -2.42 17.95 -0.28
N ALA A 24 -1.56 16.96 0.00
CA ALA A 24 -0.55 17.07 1.05
C ALA A 24 0.45 18.18 0.75
N THR A 25 0.87 18.31 -0.51
CA THR A 25 1.76 19.37 -0.98
C THR A 25 1.12 20.74 -0.80
N ALA A 26 -0.12 20.94 -1.24
CA ALA A 26 -0.84 22.20 -1.06
C ALA A 26 -0.92 22.61 0.43
N ARG A 27 -1.34 21.68 1.29
CA ARG A 27 -1.43 21.90 2.74
C ARG A 27 -0.09 22.26 3.38
N ARG A 28 0.98 21.57 2.98
CA ARG A 28 2.34 21.86 3.45
C ARG A 28 2.79 23.26 3.03
N LEU A 29 2.56 23.66 1.78
CA LEU A 29 2.92 24.98 1.28
C LEU A 29 2.14 26.12 1.97
N ASP A 30 0.91 25.84 2.41
CA ASP A 30 0.11 26.76 3.24
C ASP A 30 0.55 26.78 4.72
N GLY A 31 1.54 25.98 5.12
CA GLY A 31 2.00 25.83 6.51
C GLY A 31 1.12 24.93 7.39
N ASP A 32 0.08 24.32 6.83
CA ASP A 32 -0.83 23.38 7.50
C ASP A 32 -0.27 21.95 7.48
N TRP A 33 0.80 21.71 8.24
CA TRP A 33 1.43 20.39 8.32
C TRP A 33 0.48 19.31 8.89
N ARG A 34 -0.47 19.70 9.75
CA ARG A 34 -1.50 18.77 10.27
C ARG A 34 -2.46 18.34 9.19
N GLY A 35 -2.93 19.27 8.36
CA GLY A 35 -3.73 18.98 7.17
C GLY A 35 -2.96 18.12 6.16
N ALA A 36 -1.67 18.37 5.99
CA ALA A 36 -0.82 17.52 5.14
C ALA A 36 -0.72 16.09 5.69
N CYS A 37 -0.51 15.90 7.00
CA CYS A 37 -0.52 14.59 7.63
C CYS A 37 -1.87 13.88 7.46
N ALA A 38 -2.98 14.59 7.66
CA ALA A 38 -4.32 14.05 7.47
C ALA A 38 -4.55 13.59 6.01
N ALA A 39 -4.15 14.40 5.03
CA ALA A 39 -4.23 14.04 3.61
C ALA A 39 -3.41 12.78 3.27
N ALA A 40 -2.22 12.66 3.85
CA ALA A 40 -1.36 11.48 3.71
C ALA A 40 -1.77 10.29 4.60
N ARG A 41 -2.82 10.43 5.42
CA ARG A 41 -3.28 9.44 6.41
C ARG A 41 -2.22 9.07 7.46
N ILE A 42 -1.44 10.07 7.87
CA ILE A 42 -0.53 9.98 9.01
C ILE A 42 -1.25 10.56 10.23
N GLN A 43 -1.44 9.71 11.24
CA GLN A 43 -2.02 10.12 12.52
C GLN A 43 -0.98 10.92 13.31
N VAL A 44 -1.44 11.95 14.02
CA VAL A 44 -0.58 12.83 14.82
C VAL A 44 -1.03 12.72 16.27
N GLY A 45 -0.15 12.23 17.13
CA GLY A 45 -0.38 12.20 18.57
C GLY A 45 -0.17 13.56 19.23
N ASP A 46 -0.11 13.57 20.55
CA ASP A 46 0.30 14.76 21.28
C ASP A 46 1.81 14.98 21.12
N LEU A 47 2.19 16.09 20.49
CA LEU A 47 3.56 16.39 20.09
C LEU A 47 4.03 17.71 20.74
N PRO A 48 5.19 17.73 21.42
CA PRO A 48 5.70 18.91 22.08
C PRO A 48 6.26 19.95 21.09
N PRO A 49 6.39 21.23 21.50
CA PRO A 49 6.90 22.29 20.62
C PRO A 49 8.30 22.05 20.04
N VAL A 50 9.14 21.24 20.70
CA VAL A 50 10.51 20.94 20.23
C VAL A 50 10.54 20.29 18.84
N VAL A 51 9.46 19.62 18.43
CA VAL A 51 9.39 18.97 17.11
C VAL A 51 8.75 19.85 16.04
N GLU A 52 8.22 21.03 16.39
CA GLU A 52 7.39 21.84 15.51
C GLU A 52 8.12 22.29 14.24
N GLU A 53 9.40 22.64 14.36
CA GLU A 53 10.23 23.02 13.23
C GLU A 53 10.39 21.88 12.22
N ASP A 54 10.60 20.66 12.69
CA ASP A 54 10.68 19.49 11.80
C ASP A 54 9.33 19.18 11.15
N LEU A 55 8.22 19.40 11.87
CA LEU A 55 6.88 19.17 11.34
C LEU A 55 6.48 20.18 10.26
N ARG A 56 6.98 21.42 10.32
CA ARG A 56 6.77 22.42 9.24
C ARG A 56 7.39 22.00 7.91
N HIS A 57 8.45 21.21 7.96
CA HIS A 57 9.17 20.70 6.80
C HIS A 57 8.85 19.23 6.48
N LEU A 58 7.93 18.61 7.25
CA LEU A 58 7.49 17.26 7.03
C LEU A 58 6.73 17.15 5.70
N VAL A 59 7.15 16.20 4.88
CA VAL A 59 6.49 15.75 3.66
C VAL A 59 5.87 14.38 3.95
N PRO A 60 4.63 14.33 4.46
CA PRO A 60 4.04 13.10 4.99
C PRO A 60 3.66 12.10 3.87
N ASP A 61 3.33 12.58 2.68
CA ASP A 61 3.12 11.77 1.49
C ASP A 61 4.41 11.09 1.01
N LEU A 62 5.55 11.82 1.04
CA LEU A 62 6.87 11.25 0.76
C LEU A 62 7.31 10.24 1.84
N LEU A 63 7.04 10.55 3.12
CA LEU A 63 7.30 9.62 4.22
C LEU A 63 6.55 8.30 3.99
N ARG A 64 5.26 8.38 3.64
CA ARG A 64 4.42 7.20 3.33
C ARG A 64 4.82 6.50 2.03
N TRP A 65 5.37 7.24 1.06
CA TRP A 65 5.90 6.72 -0.20
C TRP A 65 7.11 5.78 0.01
N HIS A 66 7.95 6.10 1.00
CA HIS A 66 9.13 5.30 1.35
C HIS A 66 8.90 4.29 2.48
N LEU A 67 7.89 4.50 3.33
CA LEU A 67 7.51 3.58 4.41
C LEU A 67 6.11 2.97 4.22
N PRO A 68 5.96 1.98 3.31
CA PRO A 68 4.69 1.29 3.10
C PRO A 68 4.13 0.62 4.35
N GLN A 69 2.80 0.57 4.49
CA GLN A 69 2.03 -0.01 5.61
C GLN A 69 2.37 -1.48 5.97
N PRO A 70 2.02 -1.97 7.18
CA PRO A 70 2.30 -3.33 7.63
C PRO A 70 1.70 -4.41 6.72
N GLY A 71 2.44 -5.49 6.46
CA GLY A 71 2.06 -6.52 5.49
C GLY A 71 2.60 -6.26 4.07
N HIS A 72 3.24 -5.10 3.88
CA HIS A 72 4.14 -4.82 2.76
C HIS A 72 5.56 -4.79 3.33
N ALA A 73 6.46 -5.55 2.73
CA ALA A 73 7.74 -5.97 3.32
C ALA A 73 8.77 -4.85 3.62
N THR A 74 8.38 -3.58 3.57
CA THR A 74 9.18 -2.42 3.97
C THR A 74 9.15 -2.13 5.47
N TRP A 75 8.11 -2.52 6.24
CA TRP A 75 8.17 -2.45 7.72
C TRP A 75 9.01 -3.56 8.33
N ASP A 76 9.26 -4.65 7.61
CA ASP A 76 10.09 -5.75 8.11
C ASP A 76 11.55 -5.32 8.34
N TRP A 77 11.94 -4.18 7.78
CA TRP A 77 13.21 -3.49 8.02
C TRP A 77 13.32 -2.79 9.38
N TYR A 78 12.18 -2.36 9.88
CA TYR A 78 12.12 -1.42 10.97
C TYR A 78 11.58 -2.13 12.21
N ASP A 79 12.04 -1.69 13.38
CA ASP A 79 11.38 -2.02 14.63
C ASP A 79 9.90 -1.56 14.54
N GLU A 80 9.02 -2.00 15.45
CA GLU A 80 7.59 -1.59 15.43
C GLU A 80 7.38 -0.06 15.41
N VAL A 81 8.43 0.67 15.80
CA VAL A 81 8.52 2.12 15.84
C VAL A 81 9.88 2.57 15.27
N VAL A 82 9.88 3.62 14.45
CA VAL A 82 11.07 4.20 13.82
C VAL A 82 11.27 5.63 14.30
N PRO A 83 12.47 6.03 14.76
CA PRO A 83 12.81 7.43 14.94
C PRO A 83 12.86 8.14 13.59
N VAL A 84 11.98 9.11 13.38
CA VAL A 84 11.97 9.99 12.20
C VAL A 84 12.98 11.13 12.37
N ALA A 85 13.09 11.65 13.60
CA ALA A 85 14.07 12.65 13.99
C ALA A 85 14.49 12.45 15.45
N ARG A 86 15.77 12.68 15.75
CA ARG A 86 16.31 12.72 17.12
C ARG A 86 16.74 14.14 17.50
N TYR A 87 16.57 14.47 18.78
CA TYR A 87 16.88 15.78 19.33
C TYR A 87 18.07 15.72 20.30
N PRO A 88 18.77 16.85 20.54
CA PRO A 88 19.98 16.88 21.37
C PRO A 88 19.79 16.39 22.81
N ASP A 89 18.57 16.51 23.35
CA ASP A 89 18.18 16.06 24.69
C ASP A 89 17.96 14.53 24.77
N GLY A 90 18.13 13.81 23.66
CA GLY A 90 17.90 12.37 23.56
C GLY A 90 16.47 11.98 23.23
N SER A 91 15.55 12.94 23.14
CA SER A 91 14.19 12.71 22.71
C SER A 91 14.11 12.45 21.20
N ALA A 92 12.97 11.94 20.74
CA ALA A 92 12.77 11.61 19.34
C ALA A 92 11.31 11.72 18.91
N LEU A 93 11.12 12.14 17.66
CA LEU A 93 9.88 12.00 16.90
C LEU A 93 9.86 10.60 16.29
N LEU A 94 8.78 9.88 16.52
CA LEU A 94 8.65 8.46 16.18
C LEU A 94 7.49 8.24 15.20
N LEU A 95 7.65 7.31 14.28
CA LEU A 95 6.58 6.77 13.43
C LEU A 95 6.38 5.30 13.74
N ASN A 96 5.16 4.89 14.07
CA ASN A 96 4.85 3.48 14.27
C ASN A 96 4.26 2.82 13.02
N ARG A 97 4.13 1.50 13.08
CA ARG A 97 3.50 0.66 12.05
C ARG A 97 2.09 1.09 11.63
N ARG A 98 1.38 1.87 12.44
CA ARG A 98 0.03 2.37 12.12
C ARG A 98 0.04 3.76 11.47
N SER A 99 1.20 4.20 10.98
CA SER A 99 1.40 5.55 10.44
C SER A 99 1.05 6.64 11.47
N MET A 100 1.34 6.42 12.75
CA MET A 100 1.14 7.41 13.81
C MET A 100 2.47 8.04 14.22
N LEU A 101 2.53 9.36 14.15
CA LEU A 101 3.59 10.18 14.71
C LEU A 101 3.38 10.36 16.22
N SER A 102 4.40 10.04 17.00
CA SER A 102 4.40 10.20 18.45
C SER A 102 5.74 10.72 18.95
N PHE A 103 5.78 11.15 20.21
CA PHE A 103 6.99 11.67 20.84
C PHE A 103 7.46 10.76 21.97
N ALA A 104 8.76 10.53 22.06
CA ALA A 104 9.38 9.86 23.18
C ALA A 104 10.51 10.71 23.77
N ARG A 105 10.54 10.80 25.11
CA ARG A 105 11.58 11.54 25.85
C ARG A 105 12.96 10.92 25.73
N SER A 106 13.04 9.64 25.41
CA SER A 106 14.28 8.91 25.19
C SER A 106 14.00 7.69 24.35
N VAL A 107 14.85 7.42 23.36
CA VAL A 107 14.84 6.15 22.62
C VAL A 107 16.25 5.57 22.51
N PRO A 108 16.41 4.24 22.56
CA PRO A 108 17.71 3.59 22.47
C PRO A 108 18.53 4.11 21.29
N ARG A 109 19.82 4.41 21.54
CA ARG A 109 20.76 4.85 20.49
C ARG A 109 20.95 3.81 19.38
N ALA A 110 20.63 2.56 19.64
CA ALA A 110 20.71 1.46 18.69
C ALA A 110 19.57 1.47 17.64
N MET A 111 18.48 2.22 17.88
CA MET A 111 17.40 2.33 16.89
C MET A 111 17.86 3.19 15.70
N VAL A 112 17.64 2.68 14.49
CA VAL A 112 18.00 3.34 13.24
C VAL A 112 17.06 4.51 12.98
N GLU A 113 17.60 5.73 12.91
CA GLU A 113 16.85 6.92 12.50
C GLU A 113 16.64 6.94 10.99
N LEU A 114 15.44 7.37 10.56
CA LEU A 114 15.09 7.53 9.16
C LEU A 114 15.83 8.72 8.54
N PRO A 115 16.49 8.55 7.37
CA PRO A 115 17.16 9.65 6.69
C PRO A 115 16.20 10.80 6.34
N ARG A 116 16.63 12.04 6.59
CA ARG A 116 15.83 13.25 6.33
C ARG A 116 15.41 13.40 4.87
N HIS A 117 16.24 12.97 3.92
CA HIS A 117 15.89 13.05 2.48
C HIS A 117 14.68 12.20 2.06
N LEU A 118 14.14 11.34 2.95
CA LEU A 118 12.93 10.54 2.71
C LEU A 118 11.64 11.20 3.23
N TRP A 119 11.72 12.35 3.90
CA TRP A 119 10.55 12.95 4.54
C TRP A 119 10.63 14.46 4.81
N ASP A 120 11.81 15.08 4.73
CA ASP A 120 12.04 16.50 5.04
C ASP A 120 12.35 17.25 3.73
N ASP A 121 11.50 18.22 3.36
CA ASP A 121 11.59 18.90 2.07
C ASP A 121 12.95 19.59 1.84
N ARG A 122 13.56 20.13 2.90
CA ARG A 122 14.88 20.78 2.89
C ARG A 122 16.01 19.84 2.47
N HIS A 123 15.81 18.52 2.63
CA HIS A 123 16.85 17.50 2.47
C HIS A 123 16.62 16.59 1.26
N THR A 124 15.48 16.70 0.56
CA THR A 124 15.12 15.82 -0.58
C THR A 124 16.16 15.79 -1.70
N ALA A 125 16.86 16.90 -1.96
CA ALA A 125 17.93 16.96 -2.95
C ALA A 125 19.09 15.98 -2.66
N GLY A 126 19.31 15.63 -1.37
CA GLY A 126 20.32 14.66 -0.95
C GLY A 126 20.10 13.25 -1.49
N LEU A 127 18.90 12.94 -2.02
CA LEU A 127 18.64 11.69 -2.75
C LEU A 127 19.60 11.53 -3.95
N ARG A 128 19.98 12.63 -4.61
CA ARG A 128 20.93 12.58 -5.73
C ARG A 128 22.32 12.10 -5.28
N ASP A 129 22.75 12.49 -4.08
CA ASP A 129 24.07 12.12 -3.56
C ASP A 129 24.11 10.64 -3.14
N VAL A 130 22.98 10.11 -2.66
CA VAL A 130 22.85 8.71 -2.26
C VAL A 130 22.71 7.79 -3.48
N CYS A 131 21.89 8.18 -4.47
CA CYS A 131 21.60 7.37 -5.64
C CYS A 131 22.62 7.55 -6.78
N GLY A 132 23.33 8.69 -6.84
CA GLY A 132 24.05 9.12 -8.03
C GLY A 132 23.10 9.48 -9.20
N PRO A 133 23.63 10.04 -10.31
CA PRO A 133 22.82 10.42 -11.46
C PRO A 133 22.29 9.19 -12.22
N ALA A 134 21.00 9.20 -12.58
CA ALA A 134 20.45 8.29 -13.59
C ALA A 134 20.73 8.83 -15.01
N PRO A 135 21.07 8.01 -16.04
CA PRO A 135 21.17 6.54 -16.06
C PRO A 135 22.62 6.02 -16.24
N VAL A 136 23.01 5.01 -15.46
CA VAL A 136 24.18 4.15 -15.74
C VAL A 136 23.70 2.90 -16.48
N ARG A 137 24.46 2.47 -17.49
CA ARG A 137 24.16 1.32 -18.38
C ARG A 137 23.77 0.03 -17.61
N PRO A 138 22.91 -0.82 -18.20
CA PRO A 138 22.42 -2.02 -17.55
C PRO A 138 23.56 -3.02 -17.36
N GLY A 139 23.99 -3.22 -16.12
CA GLY A 139 24.93 -4.27 -15.76
C GLY A 139 24.36 -5.11 -14.62
N ALA A 140 24.00 -6.36 -14.92
CA ALA A 140 23.76 -7.52 -14.02
C ALA A 140 22.85 -7.37 -12.77
N ALA A 141 22.45 -6.17 -12.35
CA ALA A 141 21.67 -5.89 -11.15
C ALA A 141 20.16 -6.10 -11.38
N CYS A 142 19.77 -7.10 -12.17
CA CYS A 142 18.36 -7.33 -12.52
C CYS A 142 17.81 -8.66 -11.97
N ALA A 143 18.67 -9.49 -11.36
CA ALA A 143 18.28 -10.80 -10.84
C ALA A 143 17.48 -10.70 -9.52
N HIS A 144 17.69 -9.67 -8.70
CA HIS A 144 17.07 -9.54 -7.37
C HIS A 144 15.61 -9.08 -7.40
N VAL A 145 15.26 -8.17 -8.32
CA VAL A 145 13.88 -7.73 -8.58
C VAL A 145 13.01 -8.87 -9.15
N THR A 146 13.66 -9.91 -9.69
CA THR A 146 13.00 -11.08 -10.29
C THR A 146 12.87 -12.29 -9.36
N GLY A 147 13.32 -12.22 -8.10
CA GLY A 147 13.25 -13.35 -7.15
C GLY A 147 14.37 -14.38 -7.37
N ARG A 148 15.62 -13.92 -7.48
CA ARG A 148 16.82 -14.76 -7.56
C ARG A 148 17.85 -14.35 -6.51
N GLY A 149 17.41 -14.17 -5.27
CA GLY A 149 18.23 -13.55 -4.24
C GLY A 149 19.47 -14.38 -3.87
N ARG A 150 19.39 -15.71 -3.93
CA ARG A 150 20.56 -16.59 -3.73
C ARG A 150 21.68 -16.36 -4.74
N ALA A 151 21.34 -16.17 -6.02
CA ALA A 151 22.33 -15.87 -7.06
C ALA A 151 22.95 -14.48 -6.87
N CYS A 152 22.18 -13.53 -6.32
CA CYS A 152 22.70 -12.22 -5.95
C CYS A 152 23.66 -12.28 -4.76
N ALA A 153 23.43 -13.16 -3.79
CA ALA A 153 24.37 -13.41 -2.69
C ALA A 153 25.71 -13.89 -3.20
N GLU A 154 25.68 -14.94 -4.02
CA GLU A 154 26.89 -15.53 -4.63
C GLU A 154 27.66 -14.48 -5.44
N ALA A 155 26.97 -13.67 -6.25
CA ALA A 155 27.58 -12.60 -7.03
C ALA A 155 28.16 -11.44 -6.18
N ALA A 156 27.58 -11.19 -5.00
CA ALA A 156 28.08 -10.21 -4.04
C ALA A 156 29.20 -10.78 -3.13
N GLY A 157 29.57 -12.05 -3.32
CA GLY A 157 30.53 -12.75 -2.48
C GLY A 157 29.98 -13.11 -1.09
N ILE A 158 28.67 -13.08 -0.89
CA ILE A 158 28.01 -13.46 0.36
C ILE A 158 27.74 -14.98 0.34
N ASP A 159 28.09 -15.68 1.42
CA ASP A 159 27.84 -17.11 1.55
C ASP A 159 26.33 -17.44 1.51
N PRO A 160 25.82 -18.11 0.47
CA PRO A 160 24.40 -18.47 0.36
C PRO A 160 23.96 -19.53 1.38
N GLY A 161 24.89 -20.20 2.06
CA GLY A 161 24.63 -21.14 3.16
C GLY A 161 24.54 -20.49 4.54
N SER A 162 24.79 -19.18 4.64
CA SER A 162 24.88 -18.48 5.93
C SER A 162 23.54 -18.19 6.61
N ALA A 163 22.43 -18.26 5.87
CA ALA A 163 21.09 -18.06 6.38
C ALA A 163 20.09 -19.04 5.71
N PRO A 164 18.89 -19.23 6.28
CA PRO A 164 17.83 -20.01 5.65
C PRO A 164 17.49 -19.52 4.22
N PRO A 165 17.17 -20.40 3.27
CA PRO A 165 16.91 -20.03 1.87
C PRO A 165 15.81 -18.98 1.70
N ASP A 166 14.78 -19.02 2.53
CA ASP A 166 13.67 -18.07 2.53
C ASP A 166 14.13 -16.64 2.80
N VAL A 167 15.19 -16.43 3.60
CA VAL A 167 15.80 -15.11 3.84
C VAL A 167 16.39 -14.56 2.55
N PHE A 168 17.06 -15.40 1.76
CA PHE A 168 17.61 -15.00 0.47
C PHE A 168 16.51 -14.70 -0.55
N GLU A 169 15.36 -15.34 -0.47
CA GLU A 169 14.25 -15.07 -1.39
C GLU A 169 13.44 -13.82 -1.04
N GLN A 170 13.70 -13.18 0.11
CA GLN A 170 13.09 -11.92 0.49
C GLN A 170 13.63 -10.75 -0.37
N PRO A 171 12.80 -10.08 -1.20
CA PRO A 171 13.30 -9.04 -2.09
C PRO A 171 13.79 -7.78 -1.36
N TRP A 172 13.26 -7.54 -0.15
CA TRP A 172 13.71 -6.45 0.71
C TRP A 172 15.15 -6.65 1.20
N VAL A 173 15.62 -7.89 1.36
CA VAL A 173 17.01 -8.21 1.72
C VAL A 173 17.96 -7.70 0.65
N TRP A 174 17.64 -7.91 -0.63
CA TRP A 174 18.50 -7.52 -1.75
C TRP A 174 18.43 -6.07 -2.16
N SER A 175 17.24 -5.44 -2.04
CA SER A 175 17.08 -4.00 -2.26
C SER A 175 18.03 -3.15 -1.41
N ARG A 176 18.52 -3.70 -0.28
CA ARG A 176 19.46 -2.98 0.60
C ARG A 176 20.82 -3.65 0.74
N LEU A 177 20.94 -4.97 0.54
CA LEU A 177 22.25 -5.63 0.52
C LEU A 177 23.10 -5.21 -0.67
N LEU A 178 22.55 -4.87 -1.85
CA LEU A 178 23.39 -4.58 -3.01
C LEU A 178 24.07 -3.20 -2.94
N PRO A 179 23.36 -2.09 -2.62
CA PRO A 179 23.97 -0.78 -2.39
C PRO A 179 24.88 -0.83 -1.15
N ALA A 180 24.42 -1.49 -0.08
CA ALA A 180 25.19 -1.64 1.12
C ALA A 180 26.45 -2.49 0.87
N ALA A 181 26.35 -3.71 0.39
CA ALA A 181 27.52 -4.55 0.15
C ALA A 181 28.53 -3.90 -0.81
N ARG A 182 28.15 -3.33 -1.96
CA ARG A 182 29.17 -2.75 -2.87
C ARG A 182 29.79 -1.46 -2.35
N ALA A 183 29.00 -0.55 -1.77
CA ALA A 183 29.52 0.73 -1.27
C ALA A 183 30.12 0.61 0.15
N LEU A 184 29.51 -0.17 1.04
CA LEU A 184 30.06 -0.51 2.38
C LEU A 184 31.25 -1.46 2.29
N LEU A 185 31.30 -2.51 1.46
CA LEU A 185 32.50 -3.38 1.40
C LEU A 185 33.74 -2.58 0.94
N ALA A 186 33.55 -1.56 0.09
CA ALA A 186 34.63 -0.66 -0.33
C ALA A 186 35.00 0.39 0.74
N ARG A 187 34.04 0.96 1.47
CA ARG A 187 34.27 2.03 2.47
C ARG A 187 34.52 1.53 3.91
N LEU A 188 33.89 0.44 4.34
CA LEU A 188 33.87 -0.05 5.72
C LEU A 188 34.85 -1.16 6.07
N ARG A 189 35.49 -1.81 5.08
CA ARG A 189 36.62 -2.74 5.35
C ARG A 189 37.74 -2.14 6.21
N ARG A 190 37.72 -0.82 6.45
CA ARG A 190 38.67 -0.11 7.31
C ARG A 190 38.10 0.34 8.67
N ARG A 191 36.81 0.12 8.98
CA ARG A 191 36.15 0.74 10.17
C ARG A 191 35.17 -0.14 10.95
N GLU A 192 34.37 -1.03 10.33
CA GLU A 192 33.31 -1.76 11.06
C GLU A 192 33.08 -3.19 10.50
N PRO A 193 32.99 -4.22 11.36
CA PRO A 193 32.88 -5.62 10.92
C PRO A 193 31.46 -6.16 10.76
N VAL A 194 30.40 -5.51 11.29
CA VAL A 194 29.00 -6.04 11.23
C VAL A 194 27.96 -4.94 11.05
N VAL A 195 26.97 -5.17 10.18
CA VAL A 195 25.89 -4.22 9.83
C VAL A 195 24.52 -4.83 10.14
N ARG A 196 23.61 -4.08 10.80
CA ARG A 196 22.21 -4.52 11.02
C ARG A 196 21.36 -4.22 9.78
N LEU A 197 20.70 -5.24 9.24
CA LEU A 197 19.81 -5.15 8.08
C LEU A 197 18.32 -5.25 8.46
N GLY A 198 18.00 -5.64 9.68
CA GLY A 198 16.63 -5.72 10.16
C GLY A 198 16.55 -6.07 11.65
N PRO A 199 15.35 -6.37 12.17
CA PRO A 199 15.14 -6.73 13.57
C PRO A 199 16.04 -7.88 14.04
N ALA A 200 16.18 -8.91 13.20
CA ALA A 200 16.87 -10.18 13.48
C ALA A 200 17.85 -10.62 12.37
N LEU A 201 18.28 -9.68 11.50
CA LEU A 201 19.17 -9.97 10.37
C LEU A 201 20.37 -9.02 10.33
N PHE A 202 21.56 -9.58 10.16
CA PHE A 202 22.83 -8.84 10.17
C PHE A 202 23.77 -9.34 9.06
N LEU A 203 24.68 -8.47 8.59
CA LEU A 203 25.74 -8.79 7.63
C LEU A 203 27.10 -8.65 8.33
N ASP A 204 27.84 -9.74 8.41
CA ASP A 204 29.24 -9.77 8.85
C ASP A 204 30.14 -9.51 7.62
N LEU A 205 31.02 -8.51 7.70
CA LEU A 205 31.88 -8.03 6.62
C LEU A 205 33.28 -8.65 6.65
N ASP A 206 33.69 -9.28 7.76
CA ASP A 206 34.99 -9.96 7.90
C ASP A 206 34.99 -11.33 7.19
N GLY A 207 33.83 -11.96 7.14
CA GLY A 207 33.51 -13.02 6.19
C GLY A 207 32.10 -12.77 5.68
N PRO A 208 31.90 -12.23 4.45
CA PRO A 208 30.60 -11.79 3.94
C PRO A 208 29.53 -12.88 4.09
N ARG A 209 28.76 -12.81 5.18
CA ARG A 209 27.75 -13.81 5.56
C ARG A 209 26.61 -13.14 6.28
N LEU A 210 25.40 -13.65 6.05
CA LEU A 210 24.22 -13.24 6.80
C LEU A 210 24.19 -13.96 8.14
N LEU A 211 23.81 -13.24 9.19
CA LEU A 211 23.60 -13.78 10.53
C LEU A 211 22.12 -13.58 10.87
N THR A 212 21.42 -14.69 11.14
CA THR A 212 20.07 -14.71 11.70
C THR A 212 20.13 -14.96 13.21
N ASP A 213 19.07 -14.62 13.94
CA ASP A 213 19.03 -14.68 15.41
C ASP A 213 19.61 -15.98 16.03
N GLY A 214 20.50 -15.83 17.01
CA GLY A 214 21.14 -16.92 17.74
C GLY A 214 22.25 -16.47 18.72
N PRO A 215 22.69 -17.31 19.69
CA PRO A 215 23.65 -16.93 20.74
C PRO A 215 25.02 -16.47 20.21
N ALA A 216 25.48 -17.08 19.10
CA ALA A 216 26.73 -16.74 18.44
C ALA A 216 26.66 -15.39 17.68
N ALA A 217 25.49 -15.06 17.12
CA ALA A 217 25.22 -13.73 16.56
C ALA A 217 25.20 -12.70 17.69
N ALA A 218 24.48 -12.97 18.80
CA ALA A 218 24.39 -12.07 19.95
C ALA A 218 25.75 -11.70 20.57
N ALA A 219 26.70 -12.64 20.63
CA ALA A 219 28.05 -12.40 21.16
C ALA A 219 28.90 -11.51 20.24
N ARG A 220 28.89 -11.75 18.91
CA ARG A 220 29.56 -10.89 17.93
C ARG A 220 28.90 -9.51 17.81
N LEU A 221 27.58 -9.44 17.97
CA LEU A 221 26.78 -8.21 17.92
C LEU A 221 27.06 -7.26 19.09
N ARG A 222 27.30 -7.77 20.30
CA ARG A 222 27.68 -6.92 21.46
C ARG A 222 29.01 -6.21 21.23
N ALA A 223 29.95 -6.86 20.54
CA ALA A 223 31.25 -6.28 20.21
C ALA A 223 31.15 -5.26 19.06
N ALA A 224 30.32 -5.52 18.04
CA ALA A 224 30.13 -4.63 16.89
C ALA A 224 29.25 -3.41 17.19
N ALA A 225 28.26 -3.51 18.09
CA ALA A 225 27.38 -2.39 18.49
C ALA A 225 28.11 -1.17 19.10
N ALA A 226 29.40 -1.32 19.45
CA ALA A 226 30.25 -0.23 19.88
C ALA A 226 30.78 0.64 18.71
N ALA A 227 30.86 0.08 17.49
CA ALA A 227 31.24 0.78 16.26
C ALA A 227 29.96 1.23 15.54
N ARG A 228 29.69 2.53 15.59
CA ARG A 228 28.37 3.12 15.34
C ARG A 228 28.30 3.77 13.97
N LEU A 229 27.76 3.08 12.97
CA LEU A 229 27.20 3.75 11.80
C LEU A 229 25.83 4.36 12.10
N ARG A 230 25.68 5.63 11.71
CA ARG A 230 24.38 6.24 11.44
C ARG A 230 23.81 5.53 10.21
N ALA A 231 22.91 4.56 10.42
CA ALA A 231 22.31 3.75 9.37
C ALA A 231 21.52 4.55 8.30
N GLY A 232 21.40 5.87 8.44
CA GLY A 232 20.72 6.76 7.49
C GLY A 232 21.51 7.14 6.23
N GLU A 233 22.81 6.87 6.12
CA GLU A 233 23.64 7.39 5.02
C GLU A 233 23.71 6.48 3.76
N TRP A 234 23.09 5.31 3.79
CA TRP A 234 23.29 4.26 2.77
C TRP A 234 22.01 3.73 2.14
N MET A 235 20.87 4.36 2.44
CA MET A 235 19.56 3.90 1.97
C MET A 235 19.23 4.51 0.62
N GLU A 236 19.58 3.80 -0.44
CA GLU A 236 19.06 4.09 -1.76
C GLU A 236 17.57 3.64 -1.84
N PRO A 237 16.63 4.54 -2.18
CA PRO A 237 15.27 4.13 -2.50
C PRO A 237 15.25 3.20 -3.71
N LEU A 238 14.44 2.14 -3.63
CA LEU A 238 14.24 1.17 -4.72
C LEU A 238 13.84 1.86 -6.06
N ASP A 239 13.22 3.04 -5.98
CA ASP A 239 12.86 3.94 -7.08
C ASP A 239 14.00 4.15 -8.09
N ALA A 240 15.17 4.53 -7.59
CA ALA A 240 16.31 4.88 -8.41
C ALA A 240 16.79 3.65 -9.19
N GLU A 241 16.75 2.48 -8.54
CA GLU A 241 17.08 1.21 -9.17
C GLU A 241 16.05 0.80 -10.24
N LEU A 242 14.76 0.88 -9.92
CA LEU A 242 13.70 0.52 -10.87
C LEU A 242 13.71 1.44 -12.10
N VAL A 243 14.00 2.73 -11.93
CA VAL A 243 14.16 3.67 -13.04
C VAL A 243 15.38 3.31 -13.88
N ARG A 244 16.55 3.04 -13.27
CA ARG A 244 17.77 2.62 -14.00
C ARG A 244 17.53 1.35 -14.82
N HIS A 245 16.71 0.44 -14.32
CA HIS A 245 16.38 -0.83 -14.97
C HIS A 245 15.10 -0.80 -15.82
N ARG A 246 14.45 0.37 -15.97
CA ARG A 246 13.22 0.57 -16.76
C ARG A 246 12.03 -0.29 -16.31
N TYR A 247 11.97 -0.62 -15.02
CA TYR A 247 10.79 -1.23 -14.40
C TYR A 247 9.80 -0.20 -13.87
N LEU A 248 10.23 1.07 -13.75
CA LEU A 248 9.41 2.19 -13.35
C LEU A 248 9.66 3.33 -14.34
N ASP A 249 8.60 3.85 -14.94
CA ASP A 249 8.70 5.07 -15.72
C ASP A 249 8.99 6.24 -14.76
N PRO A 250 10.02 7.08 -15.02
CA PRO A 250 10.27 8.28 -14.24
C PRO A 250 9.01 9.11 -13.94
N ALA A 251 8.07 9.23 -14.88
CA ALA A 251 6.83 9.99 -14.69
C ALA A 251 5.93 9.44 -13.57
N GLU A 252 6.15 8.20 -13.13
CA GLU A 252 5.44 7.56 -12.02
C GLU A 252 6.13 7.76 -10.65
N LEU A 253 7.25 8.47 -10.60
CA LEU A 253 7.89 8.85 -9.35
C LEU A 253 7.09 9.91 -8.58
N HIS A 254 7.26 9.92 -7.27
CA HIS A 254 6.87 11.04 -6.43
C HIS A 254 7.55 12.33 -6.93
N PRO A 255 6.87 13.50 -6.98
CA PRO A 255 7.41 14.74 -7.53
C PRO A 255 8.79 15.12 -6.98
N LEU A 256 8.97 15.12 -5.65
CA LEU A 256 10.27 15.42 -5.02
C LEU A 256 11.38 14.40 -5.33
N VAL A 257 11.02 13.12 -5.51
CA VAL A 257 11.98 12.08 -5.92
C VAL A 257 12.37 12.26 -7.38
N HIS A 258 11.39 12.58 -8.24
CA HIS A 258 11.64 12.92 -9.63
C HIS A 258 12.54 14.16 -9.76
N GLU A 259 12.26 15.21 -9.01
CA GLU A 259 13.06 16.45 -9.00
C GLU A 259 14.50 16.20 -8.56
N ALA A 260 14.70 15.38 -7.54
CA ALA A 260 16.04 15.03 -7.08
C ALA A 260 16.82 14.20 -8.12
N LEU A 261 16.19 13.17 -8.69
CA LEU A 261 16.87 12.15 -9.50
C LEU A 261 16.92 12.45 -11.00
N VAL A 262 15.91 13.14 -11.54
CA VAL A 262 15.68 13.30 -12.99
C VAL A 262 15.68 14.78 -13.37
N GLY A 263 14.99 15.63 -12.61
CA GLY A 263 14.83 17.06 -12.89
C GLY A 263 13.37 17.51 -12.76
N PRO A 264 13.02 18.70 -13.29
CA PRO A 264 11.71 19.30 -13.07
C PRO A 264 10.55 18.33 -13.36
N TYR A 265 9.65 18.16 -12.38
CA TYR A 265 8.53 17.25 -12.50
C TYR A 265 7.38 17.88 -13.28
N ARG A 266 6.75 17.09 -14.15
CA ARG A 266 5.46 17.42 -14.78
C ARG A 266 4.51 16.27 -14.57
N ARG A 267 3.34 16.57 -14.03
CA ARG A 267 2.31 15.55 -13.79
C ARG A 267 1.89 14.92 -15.12
N PRO A 268 2.02 13.59 -15.29
CA PRO A 268 1.56 12.94 -16.50
C PRO A 268 0.03 12.97 -16.57
N HIS A 269 -0.51 13.26 -17.76
CA HIS A 269 -1.93 13.11 -18.00
C HIS A 269 -2.27 11.61 -18.07
N ARG A 270 -3.15 11.13 -17.18
CA ARG A 270 -3.72 9.78 -17.26
C ARG A 270 -5.19 9.89 -17.66
N PRO A 271 -5.62 9.21 -18.74
CA PRO A 271 -7.03 9.18 -19.10
C PRO A 271 -7.85 8.55 -17.98
N SER A 272 -9.09 9.01 -17.84
CA SER A 272 -9.97 8.49 -16.81
C SER A 272 -10.31 7.02 -17.11
N PRO A 273 -10.29 6.12 -16.11
CA PRO A 273 -10.66 4.72 -16.32
C PRO A 273 -12.10 4.54 -16.84
N VAL A 274 -12.98 5.53 -16.62
CA VAL A 274 -14.37 5.52 -17.12
C VAL A 274 -14.53 5.95 -18.57
N ASP A 275 -13.48 6.51 -19.19
CA ASP A 275 -13.49 6.88 -20.61
C ASP A 275 -13.15 5.69 -21.53
N ALA A 276 -12.77 4.55 -20.96
CA ALA A 276 -12.39 3.36 -21.69
C ALA A 276 -13.56 2.79 -22.52
N VAL A 277 -13.27 2.45 -23.77
CA VAL A 277 -14.16 1.71 -24.65
C VAL A 277 -13.66 0.26 -24.71
N VAL A 278 -14.48 -0.67 -24.26
CA VAL A 278 -14.12 -2.08 -24.13
C VAL A 278 -14.70 -2.87 -25.31
N PRO A 279 -13.87 -3.47 -26.18
CA PRO A 279 -14.35 -4.37 -27.22
C PRO A 279 -14.80 -5.71 -26.62
N VAL A 280 -15.95 -6.22 -27.06
CA VAL A 280 -16.53 -7.49 -26.63
C VAL A 280 -17.01 -8.29 -27.84
N PRO A 281 -16.60 -9.58 -27.98
CA PRO A 281 -17.17 -10.47 -29.00
C PRO A 281 -18.67 -10.66 -28.76
N CYS A 282 -19.48 -10.40 -29.78
CA CYS A 282 -20.93 -10.52 -29.74
C CYS A 282 -21.44 -11.19 -31.02
N GLY A 283 -21.52 -12.52 -31.00
CA GLY A 283 -21.77 -13.31 -32.21
C GLY A 283 -20.63 -13.14 -33.24
N PRO A 284 -20.92 -12.78 -34.51
CA PRO A 284 -19.88 -12.56 -35.53
C PRO A 284 -19.23 -11.17 -35.45
N ALA A 285 -19.77 -10.25 -34.65
CA ALA A 285 -19.30 -8.86 -34.56
C ALA A 285 -18.51 -8.62 -33.27
N THR A 286 -17.70 -7.56 -33.28
CA THR A 286 -17.11 -6.99 -32.06
C THR A 286 -17.89 -5.74 -31.71
N HIS A 287 -18.54 -5.74 -30.55
CA HIS A 287 -19.29 -4.61 -30.01
C HIS A 287 -18.48 -3.89 -28.94
N ARG A 288 -18.95 -2.71 -28.55
CA ARG A 288 -18.29 -1.79 -27.63
C ARG A 288 -19.13 -1.61 -26.38
N LEU A 289 -18.49 -1.79 -25.24
CA LEU A 289 -19.02 -1.38 -23.95
C LEU A 289 -18.30 -0.12 -23.48
N ALA A 290 -18.98 0.72 -22.71
CA ALA A 290 -18.35 1.86 -22.05
C ALA A 290 -19.08 2.19 -20.74
N ILE A 291 -18.38 2.85 -19.82
CA ILE A 291 -19.01 3.37 -18.60
C ILE A 291 -19.65 4.73 -18.93
N ARG A 292 -20.95 4.86 -18.71
CA ARG A 292 -21.71 6.09 -18.91
C ARG A 292 -22.65 6.32 -17.74
N ALA A 293 -22.54 7.50 -17.13
CA ALA A 293 -23.45 7.96 -16.07
C ALA A 293 -23.70 6.94 -14.94
N GLY A 294 -22.69 6.18 -14.50
CA GLY A 294 -22.86 5.21 -13.40
C GLY A 294 -22.94 3.74 -13.83
N ALA A 295 -23.08 3.46 -15.12
CA ALA A 295 -23.35 2.11 -15.59
C ALA A 295 -22.44 1.72 -16.76
N LEU A 296 -22.05 0.45 -16.80
CA LEU A 296 -21.53 -0.16 -18.02
C LEU A 296 -22.69 -0.31 -19.00
N VAL A 297 -22.56 0.26 -20.20
CA VAL A 297 -23.57 0.23 -21.24
C VAL A 297 -22.99 -0.37 -22.52
N ALA A 298 -23.82 -1.12 -23.26
CA ALA A 298 -23.49 -1.55 -24.60
C ALA A 298 -23.82 -0.42 -25.59
N LEU A 299 -22.80 0.12 -26.25
CA LEU A 299 -22.95 1.25 -27.17
C LEU A 299 -23.62 0.83 -28.49
N ASP A 300 -23.51 -0.45 -28.83
CA ASP A 300 -23.98 -1.02 -30.09
C ASP A 300 -25.29 -1.81 -29.92
N HIS A 301 -25.97 -1.71 -28.78
CA HIS A 301 -27.27 -2.36 -28.53
C HIS A 301 -28.32 -1.41 -27.99
N THR A 302 -29.58 -1.67 -28.33
CA THR A 302 -30.72 -1.15 -27.57
C THR A 302 -31.02 -2.03 -26.34
N VAL A 303 -31.80 -1.51 -25.39
CA VAL A 303 -32.25 -2.27 -24.22
C VAL A 303 -33.04 -3.52 -24.63
N GLU A 304 -33.84 -3.43 -25.69
CA GLU A 304 -34.62 -4.55 -26.22
C GLU A 304 -33.71 -5.63 -26.82
N ASP A 305 -32.68 -5.25 -27.57
CA ASP A 305 -31.74 -6.20 -28.17
C ASP A 305 -30.96 -6.95 -27.08
N LEU A 306 -30.51 -6.24 -26.03
CA LEU A 306 -29.88 -6.87 -24.86
C LEU A 306 -30.84 -7.83 -24.14
N GLY A 307 -32.12 -7.47 -24.03
CA GLY A 307 -33.14 -8.34 -23.44
C GLY A 307 -33.34 -9.62 -24.25
N ARG A 308 -33.41 -9.53 -25.58
CA ARG A 308 -33.48 -10.70 -26.46
C ARG A 308 -32.23 -11.57 -26.35
N GLU A 309 -31.05 -10.95 -26.35
CA GLU A 309 -29.77 -11.63 -26.17
C GLU A 309 -29.72 -12.41 -24.85
N ALA A 310 -30.14 -11.79 -23.74
CA ALA A 310 -30.18 -12.41 -22.43
C ALA A 310 -31.13 -13.63 -22.37
N VAL A 311 -32.31 -13.53 -22.99
CA VAL A 311 -33.27 -14.64 -23.08
C VAL A 311 -32.70 -15.79 -23.91
N LEU A 312 -32.08 -15.49 -25.06
CA LEU A 312 -31.43 -16.51 -25.88
C LEU A 312 -30.30 -17.20 -25.13
N GLY A 313 -29.49 -16.46 -24.37
CA GLY A 313 -28.46 -17.01 -23.49
C GLY A 313 -29.04 -17.95 -22.42
N ALA A 314 -30.13 -17.55 -21.76
CA ALA A 314 -30.82 -18.37 -20.75
C ALA A 314 -31.41 -19.67 -21.33
N LEU A 315 -31.74 -19.69 -22.63
CA LEU A 315 -32.24 -20.87 -23.35
C LEU A 315 -31.12 -21.78 -23.90
N GLY A 316 -29.86 -21.54 -23.53
CA GLY A 316 -28.70 -22.34 -23.98
C GLY A 316 -28.01 -21.81 -25.23
N GLY A 317 -28.27 -20.55 -25.60
CA GLY A 317 -27.51 -19.83 -26.63
C GLY A 317 -26.05 -19.58 -26.23
N PRO A 318 -25.24 -18.96 -27.11
CA PRO A 318 -23.82 -18.75 -26.87
C PRO A 318 -23.55 -17.96 -25.57
N ALA A 319 -22.62 -18.45 -24.75
CA ALA A 319 -22.27 -17.88 -23.44
C ALA A 319 -21.31 -16.67 -23.52
N ALA A 320 -21.37 -15.92 -24.62
CA ALA A 320 -20.53 -14.76 -24.90
C ALA A 320 -21.35 -13.67 -25.62
N GLY A 321 -21.13 -12.41 -25.28
CA GLY A 321 -21.89 -11.28 -25.82
C GLY A 321 -21.97 -10.11 -24.85
N CYS A 322 -22.64 -9.03 -25.28
CA CYS A 322 -22.77 -7.82 -24.47
C CYS A 322 -23.62 -8.07 -23.22
N SER A 323 -24.74 -8.79 -23.36
CA SER A 323 -25.61 -9.14 -22.23
C SER A 323 -24.87 -9.94 -21.15
N VAL A 324 -24.07 -10.92 -21.55
CA VAL A 324 -23.28 -11.76 -20.65
C VAL A 324 -22.18 -10.94 -19.97
N ALA A 325 -21.48 -10.10 -20.72
CA ALA A 325 -20.46 -9.22 -20.16
C ALA A 325 -21.04 -8.23 -19.14
N LEU A 326 -22.20 -7.65 -19.44
CA LEU A 326 -22.92 -6.75 -18.53
C LEU A 326 -23.39 -7.46 -17.25
N ASP A 327 -23.94 -8.67 -17.38
CA ASP A 327 -24.39 -9.46 -16.22
C ASP A 327 -23.21 -9.89 -15.34
N ARG A 328 -22.13 -10.40 -15.94
CA ARG A 328 -20.88 -10.75 -15.24
C ARG A 328 -20.29 -9.56 -14.53
N TRP A 329 -20.25 -8.40 -15.19
CA TRP A 329 -19.75 -7.16 -14.62
C TRP A 329 -20.54 -6.75 -13.37
N ARG A 330 -21.87 -6.84 -13.44
CA ARG A 330 -22.77 -6.53 -12.31
C ARG A 330 -22.63 -7.53 -11.16
N THR A 331 -22.48 -8.82 -11.46
CA THR A 331 -22.49 -9.90 -10.47
C THR A 331 -21.11 -10.28 -9.94
N GLY A 332 -20.03 -9.76 -10.55
CA GLY A 332 -18.66 -10.20 -10.28
C GLY A 332 -18.35 -11.58 -10.85
N GLY A 333 -19.06 -12.00 -11.90
CA GLY A 333 -18.84 -13.27 -12.59
C GLY A 333 -17.64 -13.23 -13.53
N GLU A 334 -16.98 -14.37 -13.73
CA GLU A 334 -15.84 -14.54 -14.64
C GLU A 334 -16.23 -15.47 -15.82
N PRO A 335 -15.56 -15.40 -16.99
CA PRO A 335 -14.53 -14.43 -17.35
C PRO A 335 -15.11 -13.08 -17.82
N LEU A 336 -14.42 -11.99 -17.47
CA LEU A 336 -14.65 -10.66 -18.00
C LEU A 336 -13.64 -10.36 -19.13
N PRO A 337 -13.96 -9.45 -20.06
CA PRO A 337 -12.94 -8.85 -20.93
C PRO A 337 -11.79 -8.24 -20.12
N ASP A 338 -10.55 -8.42 -20.57
CA ASP A 338 -9.32 -8.03 -19.86
C ASP A 338 -9.35 -6.59 -19.32
N GLU A 339 -9.90 -5.65 -20.09
CA GLU A 339 -9.97 -4.24 -19.67
C GLU A 339 -10.98 -4.03 -18.53
N LEU A 340 -12.10 -4.76 -18.51
CA LEU A 340 -13.04 -4.74 -17.39
C LEU A 340 -12.43 -5.41 -16.16
N GLU A 341 -11.72 -6.53 -16.33
CA GLU A 341 -11.00 -7.16 -15.22
C GLU A 341 -9.95 -6.22 -14.62
N ARG A 342 -9.14 -5.56 -15.47
CA ARG A 342 -8.16 -4.55 -15.05
C ARG A 342 -8.81 -3.40 -14.25
N LEU A 343 -9.97 -2.93 -14.70
CA LEU A 343 -10.74 -1.89 -14.05
C LEU A 343 -11.31 -2.34 -12.69
N HIS A 344 -11.84 -3.56 -12.63
CA HIS A 344 -12.31 -4.19 -11.40
C HIS A 344 -11.18 -4.32 -10.38
N ASP A 345 -10.02 -4.82 -10.83
CA ASP A 345 -8.81 -4.94 -10.02
C ASP A 345 -8.33 -3.56 -9.54
N GLU A 346 -8.39 -2.53 -10.39
CA GLU A 346 -8.00 -1.17 -9.99
C GLU A 346 -8.86 -0.63 -8.85
N LEU A 347 -10.19 -0.84 -8.88
CA LEU A 347 -11.08 -0.48 -7.77
C LEU A 347 -10.68 -1.22 -6.48
N TRP A 348 -10.48 -2.54 -6.56
CA TRP A 348 -10.18 -3.34 -5.37
C TRP A 348 -8.76 -3.15 -4.84
N GLN A 349 -7.80 -2.78 -5.68
CA GLN A 349 -6.47 -2.34 -5.24
C GLN A 349 -6.60 -1.02 -4.48
N ARG A 350 -7.38 -0.06 -4.97
CA ARG A 350 -7.67 1.18 -4.22
C ARG A 350 -8.28 0.91 -2.86
N VAL A 351 -9.24 -0.02 -2.79
CA VAL A 351 -9.81 -0.47 -1.50
C VAL A 351 -8.75 -1.09 -0.61
N LEU A 352 -7.94 -2.01 -1.14
CA LEU A 352 -6.90 -2.74 -0.40
C LEU A 352 -5.85 -1.79 0.20
N TYR A 353 -5.46 -0.74 -0.52
CA TYR A 353 -4.49 0.26 -0.06
C TYR A 353 -5.15 1.48 0.60
N GLY A 354 -6.48 1.48 0.70
CA GLY A 354 -7.29 2.47 1.39
C GLY A 354 -7.40 3.84 0.69
N ASP A 355 -7.29 3.89 -0.62
CA ASP A 355 -7.50 5.08 -1.43
C ASP A 355 -8.99 5.49 -1.46
N SER A 356 -9.44 6.13 -0.40
CA SER A 356 -10.85 6.49 -0.25
C SER A 356 -11.26 7.56 -1.26
N ALA A 357 -10.38 8.53 -1.53
CA ALA A 357 -10.61 9.56 -2.53
C ALA A 357 -10.70 8.97 -3.94
N GLY A 358 -9.80 8.05 -4.32
CA GLY A 358 -9.83 7.38 -5.61
C GLY A 358 -11.03 6.45 -5.77
N VAL A 359 -11.45 5.73 -4.72
CA VAL A 359 -12.70 4.96 -4.73
C VAL A 359 -13.89 5.89 -4.98
N VAL A 360 -14.02 6.98 -4.22
CA VAL A 360 -15.13 7.94 -4.40
C VAL A 360 -15.12 8.54 -5.80
N ARG A 361 -13.95 8.96 -6.32
CA ARG A 361 -13.86 9.49 -7.67
C ARG A 361 -14.28 8.49 -8.73
N LEU A 362 -13.86 7.23 -8.62
CA LEU A 362 -14.30 6.19 -9.56
C LEU A 362 -15.82 6.06 -9.51
N LEU A 363 -16.40 5.95 -8.31
CA LEU A 363 -17.84 5.84 -8.13
C LEU A 363 -18.61 7.06 -8.67
N GLU A 364 -18.13 8.28 -8.42
CA GLU A 364 -18.73 9.53 -8.91
C GLU A 364 -18.54 9.73 -10.42
N ALA A 365 -17.45 9.23 -10.97
CA ALA A 365 -17.25 9.14 -12.42
C ALA A 365 -18.12 8.05 -13.08
N GLY A 366 -18.90 7.34 -12.27
CA GLY A 366 -19.88 6.38 -12.70
C GLY A 366 -19.37 4.94 -12.81
N PHE A 367 -18.23 4.65 -12.19
CA PHE A 367 -17.75 3.29 -12.04
C PHE A 367 -18.70 2.52 -11.10
N PRO A 368 -19.19 1.34 -11.49
CA PRO A 368 -20.15 0.62 -10.67
C PRO A 368 -19.48 -0.04 -9.45
N PRO A 369 -20.23 -0.19 -8.35
CA PRO A 369 -19.75 -0.75 -7.09
C PRO A 369 -19.68 -2.30 -7.14
N VAL A 370 -18.88 -2.83 -8.05
CA VAL A 370 -18.75 -4.27 -8.31
C VAL A 370 -18.22 -5.05 -7.09
N PRO A 371 -18.86 -6.16 -6.68
CA PRO A 371 -18.38 -6.97 -5.54
C PRO A 371 -17.05 -7.65 -5.85
N GLY A 372 -16.15 -7.70 -4.87
CA GLY A 372 -14.88 -8.39 -4.97
C GLY A 372 -15.02 -9.88 -4.71
N ARG A 373 -13.86 -10.56 -4.55
CA ARG A 373 -13.80 -12.01 -4.31
C ARG A 373 -14.71 -12.42 -3.14
N GLY A 374 -15.43 -13.53 -3.35
CA GLY A 374 -16.35 -14.08 -2.35
C GLY A 374 -17.60 -13.23 -2.12
N GLY A 375 -18.01 -12.38 -3.07
CA GLY A 375 -19.21 -11.53 -2.97
C GLY A 375 -19.06 -10.38 -1.97
N THR A 376 -17.81 -9.97 -1.70
CA THR A 376 -17.52 -8.89 -0.75
C THR A 376 -17.85 -7.54 -1.41
N THR A 377 -18.87 -6.83 -0.96
CA THR A 377 -19.21 -5.49 -1.49
C THR A 377 -18.32 -4.40 -0.89
N LEU A 378 -18.33 -3.19 -1.47
CA LEU A 378 -17.57 -2.06 -0.92
C LEU A 378 -17.95 -1.70 0.53
N VAL A 379 -19.20 -1.96 0.94
CA VAL A 379 -19.64 -1.75 2.33
C VAL A 379 -18.91 -2.70 3.30
N HIS A 380 -18.60 -3.93 2.87
CA HIS A 380 -17.83 -4.88 3.68
C HIS A 380 -16.38 -4.44 3.91
N ALA A 381 -15.84 -3.57 3.05
CA ALA A 381 -14.45 -3.15 3.05
C ALA A 381 -14.23 -1.74 3.63
N LEU A 382 -15.25 -1.16 4.28
CA LEU A 382 -15.16 0.16 4.92
C LEU A 382 -14.12 0.24 6.03
N ASP A 383 -13.66 -0.89 6.57
CA ASP A 383 -12.57 -0.96 7.54
C ASP A 383 -11.21 -0.60 6.94
N GLN A 384 -11.03 -0.73 5.61
CA GLN A 384 -9.82 -0.33 4.89
C GLN A 384 -9.87 1.15 4.43
N LEU A 385 -11.06 1.73 4.43
CA LEU A 385 -11.36 3.04 3.88
C LEU A 385 -11.61 4.06 5.00
N ASP A 386 -11.56 5.34 4.64
CA ASP A 386 -12.17 6.39 5.43
C ASP A 386 -13.70 6.28 5.28
N PHE A 387 -14.31 5.53 6.19
CA PHE A 387 -15.74 5.26 6.14
C PHE A 387 -16.60 6.53 6.27
N ALA A 388 -16.11 7.59 6.91
CA ALA A 388 -16.84 8.85 7.03
C ALA A 388 -17.06 9.50 5.66
N THR A 389 -16.08 9.35 4.76
CA THR A 389 -16.13 9.84 3.38
C THR A 389 -16.85 8.86 2.45
N VAL A 390 -16.58 7.55 2.59
CA VAL A 390 -17.05 6.54 1.62
C VAL A 390 -18.48 6.07 1.88
N LEU A 391 -18.86 5.81 3.14
CA LEU A 391 -20.17 5.25 3.47
C LEU A 391 -21.34 6.10 2.91
N PRO A 392 -21.36 7.44 3.03
CA PRO A 392 -22.43 8.26 2.47
C PRO A 392 -22.57 8.13 0.95
N VAL A 393 -21.45 7.98 0.23
CA VAL A 393 -21.46 7.77 -1.22
C VAL A 393 -22.06 6.40 -1.57
N LEU A 394 -21.65 5.35 -0.86
CA LEU A 394 -22.19 4.00 -1.08
C LEU A 394 -23.70 3.92 -0.83
N LEU A 395 -24.19 4.54 0.25
CA LEU A 395 -25.62 4.57 0.56
C LEU A 395 -26.42 5.34 -0.50
N ARG A 396 -25.88 6.45 -1.01
CA ARG A 396 -26.49 7.23 -2.09
C ARG A 396 -26.59 6.44 -3.40
N LEU A 397 -25.61 5.57 -3.66
CA LEU A 397 -25.62 4.62 -4.77
C LEU A 397 -26.52 3.41 -4.54
N GLY A 398 -27.22 3.35 -3.39
CA GLY A 398 -28.18 2.29 -3.08
C GLY A 398 -27.56 0.95 -2.70
N LEU A 399 -26.27 0.92 -2.29
CA LEU A 399 -25.69 -0.31 -1.78
C LEU A 399 -26.37 -0.72 -0.47
N ASP A 400 -26.79 -1.99 -0.40
CA ASP A 400 -27.38 -2.57 0.80
C ASP A 400 -26.33 -2.70 1.92
N VAL A 401 -26.58 -2.02 3.04
CA VAL A 401 -25.75 -2.09 4.25
C VAL A 401 -25.79 -3.49 4.89
N ASN A 402 -26.80 -4.29 4.57
CA ASN A 402 -26.99 -5.67 5.03
C ASN A 402 -26.60 -6.72 3.98
N ALA A 403 -25.94 -6.32 2.88
CA ALA A 403 -25.51 -7.22 1.83
C ALA A 403 -24.73 -8.41 2.40
N ARG A 404 -24.97 -9.61 1.87
CA ARG A 404 -24.35 -10.85 2.36
C ARG A 404 -23.28 -11.33 1.37
N SER A 405 -22.06 -11.49 1.85
CA SER A 405 -21.00 -12.19 1.10
C SER A 405 -21.36 -13.67 0.86
N ALA A 406 -20.56 -14.39 0.07
CA ALA A 406 -20.72 -15.83 -0.18
C ALA A 406 -20.69 -16.68 1.11
N ALA A 407 -20.08 -16.18 2.18
CA ALA A 407 -20.11 -16.80 3.51
C ALA A 407 -21.33 -16.37 4.36
N GLY A 408 -22.32 -15.71 3.77
CA GLY A 408 -23.49 -15.15 4.44
C GLY A 408 -23.19 -14.00 5.40
N ARG A 409 -21.96 -13.47 5.39
CA ARG A 409 -21.54 -12.43 6.32
C ARG A 409 -21.98 -11.06 5.82
N THR A 410 -22.52 -10.26 6.72
CA THR A 410 -22.81 -8.83 6.50
C THR A 410 -21.56 -7.97 6.78
N PRO A 411 -21.55 -6.67 6.42
CA PRO A 411 -20.49 -5.74 6.78
C PRO A 411 -20.18 -5.71 8.29
N LEU A 412 -21.19 -5.78 9.16
CA LEU A 412 -20.99 -5.86 10.62
C LEU A 412 -20.15 -7.08 11.01
N HIS A 413 -20.42 -8.26 10.43
CA HIS A 413 -19.61 -9.45 10.70
C HIS A 413 -18.13 -9.28 10.31
N HIS A 414 -17.85 -8.58 9.21
CA HIS A 414 -16.48 -8.33 8.75
C HIS A 414 -15.71 -7.45 9.74
N VAL A 415 -16.31 -6.32 10.15
CA VAL A 415 -15.67 -5.38 11.09
C VAL A 415 -15.34 -6.06 12.43
N LEU A 416 -16.25 -6.90 12.95
CA LEU A 416 -16.09 -7.55 14.25
C LEU A 416 -15.04 -8.66 14.27
N ARG A 417 -14.81 -9.34 13.13
CA ARG A 417 -13.91 -10.49 13.05
C ARG A 417 -12.44 -10.13 12.94
N ARG A 418 -12.09 -8.92 12.48
CA ARG A 418 -10.68 -8.53 12.26
C ARG A 418 -9.95 -8.15 13.55
N GLY A 419 -10.62 -8.17 14.70
CA GLY A 419 -10.01 -7.95 16.02
C GLY A 419 -9.57 -6.50 16.30
N LEU A 420 -9.68 -5.61 15.30
CA LEU A 420 -9.35 -4.19 15.35
C LEU A 420 -10.58 -3.37 14.90
N CYS A 421 -11.75 -3.66 15.46
CA CYS A 421 -12.98 -2.94 15.10
C CYS A 421 -12.92 -1.50 15.61
N SER A 422 -13.25 -0.54 14.75
CA SER A 422 -13.53 0.82 15.17
C SER A 422 -14.98 0.90 15.64
N ASP A 423 -15.20 1.23 16.92
CA ASP A 423 -16.54 1.46 17.47
C ASP A 423 -17.30 2.50 16.65
N ALA A 424 -16.60 3.53 16.16
CA ALA A 424 -17.19 4.55 15.29
C ALA A 424 -17.70 3.97 13.96
N LEU A 425 -16.99 3.00 13.36
CA LEU A 425 -17.47 2.32 12.15
C LEU A 425 -18.67 1.42 12.44
N VAL A 426 -18.65 0.68 13.57
CA VAL A 426 -19.79 -0.14 14.00
C VAL A 426 -21.04 0.73 14.19
N GLU A 427 -20.91 1.83 14.93
CA GLU A 427 -22.02 2.76 15.12
C GLU A 427 -22.48 3.41 13.81
N ALA A 428 -21.56 3.75 12.90
CA ALA A 428 -21.91 4.32 11.60
C ALA A 428 -22.74 3.33 10.75
N LEU A 429 -22.37 2.04 10.75
CA LEU A 429 -23.14 1.00 10.06
C LEU A 429 -24.52 0.79 10.69
N LEU A 430 -24.62 0.78 12.02
CA LEU A 430 -25.91 0.64 12.73
C LEU A 430 -26.82 1.84 12.46
N ARG A 431 -26.29 3.07 12.50
CA ARG A 431 -27.02 4.29 12.10
C ARG A 431 -27.50 4.24 10.65
N ALA A 432 -26.76 3.57 9.78
CA ALA A 432 -27.14 3.35 8.39
C ALA A 432 -28.16 2.21 8.19
N GLY A 433 -28.62 1.55 9.27
CA GLY A 433 -29.63 0.49 9.21
C GLY A 433 -29.09 -0.94 9.13
N ALA A 434 -27.82 -1.16 9.50
CA ALA A 434 -27.29 -2.52 9.60
C ALA A 434 -27.99 -3.31 10.72
N ASP A 435 -28.50 -4.51 10.42
CA ASP A 435 -29.18 -5.38 11.39
C ASP A 435 -28.14 -6.32 12.07
N PRO A 436 -27.88 -6.15 13.39
CA PRO A 436 -26.92 -6.98 14.10
C PRO A 436 -27.41 -8.42 14.34
N ARG A 437 -28.68 -8.74 14.06
CA ARG A 437 -29.30 -10.06 14.30
C ARG A 437 -29.21 -10.99 13.10
N LEU A 438 -28.81 -10.49 11.93
CA LEU A 438 -28.59 -11.31 10.74
C LEU A 438 -27.49 -12.33 11.02
N ARG A 439 -27.70 -13.59 10.61
CA ARG A 439 -26.77 -14.69 10.87
C ARG A 439 -25.93 -15.03 9.66
N ASP A 440 -24.63 -15.27 9.85
CA ASP A 440 -23.74 -15.83 8.82
C ASP A 440 -24.07 -17.31 8.51
N THR A 441 -23.38 -17.93 7.55
CA THR A 441 -23.60 -19.36 7.23
C THR A 441 -23.23 -20.31 8.38
N GLY A 442 -22.45 -19.84 9.35
CA GLY A 442 -22.16 -20.55 10.60
C GLY A 442 -23.18 -20.30 11.71
N GLY A 443 -24.30 -19.61 11.41
CA GLY A 443 -25.35 -19.30 12.37
C GLY A 443 -24.98 -18.24 13.41
N ARG A 444 -23.87 -17.51 13.22
CA ARG A 444 -23.43 -16.46 14.15
C ARG A 444 -23.99 -15.12 13.70
N ASP A 445 -24.51 -14.35 14.64
CA ASP A 445 -24.90 -12.95 14.46
C ASP A 445 -23.77 -12.00 14.93
N ALA A 446 -24.01 -10.69 14.87
CA ALA A 446 -23.04 -9.69 15.30
C ALA A 446 -22.68 -9.81 16.79
N TYR A 447 -23.66 -10.10 17.66
CA TYR A 447 -23.45 -10.33 19.08
C TYR A 447 -22.47 -11.48 19.32
N ARG A 448 -22.67 -12.62 18.66
CA ARG A 448 -21.78 -13.78 18.77
C ARG A 448 -20.38 -13.50 18.19
N CYS A 449 -20.27 -12.66 17.17
CA CYS A 449 -18.98 -12.21 16.64
C CYS A 449 -18.26 -11.20 17.55
N ALA A 450 -18.99 -10.36 18.27
CA ALA A 450 -18.42 -9.43 19.25
C ALA A 450 -17.78 -10.15 20.44
N GLY A 451 -18.30 -11.33 20.81
CA GLY A 451 -17.71 -12.17 21.86
C GLY A 451 -17.78 -11.50 23.23
N ASN A 452 -16.69 -11.48 24.00
CA ASN A 452 -16.67 -10.82 25.31
C ASN A 452 -16.18 -9.36 25.20
N ARG A 453 -16.84 -8.54 24.38
CA ARG A 453 -16.54 -7.11 24.21
C ARG A 453 -17.75 -6.28 24.67
N PRO A 454 -17.84 -5.93 25.97
CA PRO A 454 -19.03 -5.30 26.54
C PRO A 454 -19.39 -3.96 25.89
N HIS A 455 -18.39 -3.19 25.44
CA HIS A 455 -18.60 -1.92 24.74
C HIS A 455 -19.38 -2.11 23.44
N LEU A 456 -19.14 -3.19 22.68
CA LEU A 456 -19.88 -3.48 21.45
C LEU A 456 -21.32 -3.94 21.72
N HIS A 457 -21.53 -4.71 22.79
CA HIS A 457 -22.89 -5.13 23.17
C HIS A 457 -23.73 -3.91 23.55
N ALA A 458 -23.16 -3.01 24.37
CA ALA A 458 -23.81 -1.75 24.72
C ALA A 458 -24.09 -0.88 23.48
N VAL A 459 -23.23 -0.93 22.46
CA VAL A 459 -23.51 -0.26 21.18
C VAL A 459 -24.68 -0.93 20.47
N PHE A 460 -24.72 -2.26 20.32
CA PHE A 460 -25.83 -2.94 19.65
C PHE A 460 -27.18 -2.70 20.31
N ASP A 461 -27.24 -2.77 21.64
CA ASP A 461 -28.49 -2.64 22.41
C ASP A 461 -29.12 -1.24 22.30
N ARG A 462 -28.37 -0.24 21.82
CA ARG A 462 -28.90 1.11 21.54
C ARG A 462 -29.64 1.22 20.21
N PHE A 463 -29.50 0.23 19.32
CA PHE A 463 -30.00 0.25 17.94
C PHE A 463 -30.97 -0.90 17.63
N VAL A 464 -31.34 -1.72 18.62
CA VAL A 464 -32.24 -2.89 18.48
C VAL A 464 -33.58 -2.66 19.14
#